data_AF-A0A5R9FXR4-F1
#
_entry.id   AF-A0A5R9FXR4-F1
#
_cell.length_a   1.000
_cell.length_b   1.000
_cell.length_c   1.000
_cell.angle_alpha   90.00
_cell.angle_beta   90.00
_cell.angle_gamma   90.00
#
_symmetry.space_group_name_H-M   'P 1'
#
loop_
_entity.id
_entity.type
_entity.pdbx_description
1 polymer ?
#
loop_
_entity_poly.entity_id
_entity_poly.type
_entity_poly.pdbx_seq_one_letter_code
_entity_poly.pdbx_strand_id
1 'polypeptide(L)'
;MSQLAGVWASNHRLAVGRFVIRRGRVVIGAWGYGIFENDDALDIRDRFRRHSREGLPMEEVTKRCMEDFPDPMNDVSVVLALAALQMEQNKLQPEIKRRALVMIAERKEIGSWVNPDKRIRELEVFKQKLLRF
;
A
#
# COMPACT_ATOMS: atom_id res chain seq x y z
N MET A 1 -30.49 -38.29 45.60
CA MET A 1 -29.98 -38.16 44.22
C MET A 1 -29.92 -36.67 43.94
N SER A 2 -28.79 -36.03 44.22
CA SER A 2 -27.71 -35.69 43.25
C SER A 2 -28.11 -34.47 42.41
N GLN A 3 -27.34 -33.39 42.25
CA GLN A 3 -25.97 -33.03 42.64
C GLN A 3 -25.80 -31.51 42.42
N LEU A 4 -24.84 -30.92 43.14
CA LEU A 4 -24.30 -29.57 43.00
C LEU A 4 -23.34 -29.45 41.81
N ALA A 5 -23.25 -28.25 41.20
CA ALA A 5 -22.09 -27.61 40.53
C ALA A 5 -22.65 -26.53 39.58
N GLY A 6 -22.17 -25.30 39.47
CA GLY A 6 -20.84 -24.75 39.73
C GLY A 6 -20.36 -24.04 38.45
N VAL A 7 -19.60 -22.96 38.65
CA VAL A 7 -18.64 -22.32 37.73
C VAL A 7 -19.11 -21.10 36.92
N TRP A 8 -18.48 -19.98 37.29
CA TRP A 8 -18.32 -18.71 36.59
C TRP A 8 -17.54 -18.87 35.28
N ALA A 9 -17.89 -18.11 34.24
CA ALA A 9 -16.94 -17.74 33.19
C ALA A 9 -17.33 -16.40 32.54
N SER A 10 -16.66 -15.34 32.98
CA SER A 10 -16.44 -14.13 32.19
C SER A 10 -15.76 -14.50 30.88
N ASN A 11 -16.19 -13.94 29.75
CA ASN A 11 -15.25 -13.72 28.65
C ASN A 11 -15.68 -12.57 27.75
N HIS A 12 -14.97 -11.46 27.90
CA HIS A 12 -14.85 -10.40 26.91
C HIS A 12 -14.42 -11.03 25.58
N ARG A 13 -15.22 -10.86 24.53
CA ARG A 13 -14.77 -11.14 23.15
C ARG A 13 -14.80 -9.84 22.36
N LEU A 14 -13.61 -9.32 22.18
CA LEU A 14 -13.26 -8.17 21.36
C LEU A 14 -13.87 -8.31 19.95
N ALA A 15 -14.54 -7.25 19.50
CA ALA A 15 -14.97 -7.09 18.13
C ALA A 15 -13.73 -6.92 17.23
N VAL A 16 -13.21 -8.03 16.72
CA VAL A 16 -12.23 -8.00 15.62
C VAL A 16 -12.98 -7.65 14.35
N GLY A 17 -12.70 -6.44 13.83
CA GLY A 17 -13.25 -5.91 12.60
C GLY A 17 -13.11 -6.89 11.45
N ARG A 18 -14.24 -7.21 10.83
CA ARG A 18 -14.34 -8.06 9.64
C ARG A 18 -13.74 -7.30 8.46
N PHE A 19 -12.47 -7.57 8.16
CA PHE A 19 -11.80 -7.10 6.95
C PHE A 19 -12.41 -7.83 5.74
N VAL A 20 -13.32 -7.18 5.02
CA VAL A 20 -13.87 -7.69 3.77
C VAL A 20 -12.87 -7.36 2.66
N ILE A 21 -11.95 -8.29 2.37
CA ILE A 21 -11.15 -8.24 1.14
C ILE A 21 -12.09 -8.57 -0.02
N ARG A 22 -12.61 -7.55 -0.72
CA ARG A 22 -13.25 -7.75 -2.02
C ARG A 22 -12.15 -8.19 -2.98
N ARG A 23 -12.11 -9.47 -3.32
CA ARG A 23 -11.27 -10.00 -4.41
C ARG A 23 -11.70 -9.32 -5.73
N GLY A 24 -10.97 -8.29 -6.12
CA GLY A 24 -10.96 -7.80 -7.49
C GLY A 24 -10.37 -8.87 -8.39
N ARG A 25 -11.10 -9.21 -9.44
CA ARG A 25 -10.72 -10.13 -10.51
C ARG A 25 -9.39 -9.66 -11.11
N VAL A 26 -8.30 -10.41 -10.92
CA VAL A 26 -7.02 -10.14 -11.59
C VAL A 26 -7.21 -10.53 -13.06
N VAL A 27 -7.35 -9.54 -13.93
CA VAL A 27 -7.35 -9.75 -15.37
C VAL A 27 -5.89 -9.88 -15.78
N ILE A 28 -5.41 -11.12 -15.88
CA ILE A 28 -4.08 -11.45 -16.39
C ILE A 28 -4.14 -11.20 -17.91
N GLY A 29 -3.77 -10.00 -18.37
CA GLY A 29 -3.69 -9.70 -19.81
C GLY A 29 -4.04 -8.27 -20.25
N ALA A 30 -4.40 -7.36 -19.34
CA ALA A 30 -4.53 -5.94 -19.64
C ALA A 30 -3.63 -5.18 -18.68
N TRP A 31 -2.50 -4.67 -19.17
CA TRP A 31 -1.68 -3.68 -18.47
C TRP A 31 -2.62 -2.60 -17.93
N GLY A 32 -2.82 -2.56 -16.62
CA GLY A 32 -3.70 -1.59 -15.97
C GLY A 32 -3.05 -0.21 -15.94
N TYR A 33 -3.73 0.75 -15.31
CA TYR A 33 -3.17 2.09 -15.05
C TYR A 33 -2.90 2.32 -13.56
N GLY A 34 -2.92 1.23 -12.78
CA GLY A 34 -2.72 1.21 -11.33
C GLY A 34 -1.25 1.35 -10.94
N ILE A 35 -1.00 1.41 -9.63
CA ILE A 35 0.35 1.66 -9.08
C ILE A 35 1.32 0.51 -9.41
N PHE A 36 0.87 -0.74 -9.31
CA PHE A 36 1.69 -1.94 -9.51
C PHE A 36 1.65 -2.48 -10.95
N GLU A 37 1.33 -1.64 -11.92
CA GLU A 37 1.33 -1.97 -13.34
C GLU A 37 2.64 -1.51 -14.02
N ASN A 38 3.63 -1.13 -13.21
CA ASN A 38 4.98 -0.75 -13.59
C ASN A 38 5.97 -1.72 -12.90
N ASP A 39 7.00 -2.13 -13.62
CA ASP A 39 7.97 -3.15 -13.17
C ASP A 39 8.72 -2.73 -11.89
N ASP A 40 9.13 -1.46 -11.78
CA ASP A 40 9.80 -0.92 -10.60
C ASP A 40 8.88 -0.95 -9.36
N ALA A 41 7.59 -0.67 -9.55
CA ALA A 41 6.59 -0.75 -8.49
C ALA A 41 6.37 -2.21 -8.01
N LEU A 42 6.47 -3.18 -8.91
CA LEU A 42 6.40 -4.61 -8.56
C LEU A 42 7.61 -5.05 -7.75
N ASP A 43 8.80 -4.62 -8.14
CA ASP A 43 10.04 -4.85 -7.40
C ASP A 43 9.99 -4.32 -5.97
N ILE A 44 9.51 -3.09 -5.80
CA ILE A 44 9.31 -2.48 -4.49
C ILE A 44 8.32 -3.30 -3.65
N ARG A 45 7.22 -3.77 -4.25
CA ARG A 45 6.24 -4.59 -3.53
C ARG A 45 6.84 -5.88 -3.00
N ASP A 46 7.65 -6.56 -3.80
CA ASP A 46 8.22 -7.84 -3.41
C ASP A 46 9.31 -7.66 -2.33
N ARG A 47 10.13 -6.60 -2.42
CA ARG A 47 11.06 -6.21 -1.34
C ARG A 47 10.33 -5.83 -0.06
N PHE A 48 9.30 -5.01 -0.16
CA PHE A 48 8.50 -4.57 0.98
C PHE A 48 7.88 -5.77 1.72
N ARG A 49 7.31 -6.72 0.98
CA ARG A 49 6.75 -7.95 1.56
C ARG A 49 7.81 -8.80 2.26
N ARG A 50 9.04 -8.88 1.71
CA ARG A 50 10.16 -9.60 2.33
C ARG A 50 10.53 -8.96 3.67
N HIS A 51 10.82 -7.66 3.68
CA HIS A 51 11.25 -6.94 4.89
C HIS A 51 10.12 -6.76 5.92
N SER A 52 8.88 -6.62 5.48
CA SER A 52 7.74 -6.56 6.39
C SER A 52 7.53 -7.88 7.15
N ARG A 53 7.85 -9.04 6.54
CA ARG A 53 7.80 -10.35 7.23
C ARG A 53 8.89 -10.52 8.28
N GLU A 54 10.01 -9.82 8.14
CA GLU A 54 11.10 -9.79 9.12
C GLU A 54 10.73 -9.00 10.39
N GLY A 55 9.57 -8.33 10.42
CA GLY A 55 9.09 -7.57 11.58
C GLY A 55 9.82 -6.24 11.78
N LEU A 56 10.55 -5.77 10.77
CA LEU A 56 11.30 -4.52 10.82
C LEU A 56 10.39 -3.30 10.97
N PRO A 57 10.89 -2.21 11.59
CA PRO A 57 10.16 -0.95 11.65
C PRO A 57 9.96 -0.38 10.23
N MET A 58 8.88 0.39 10.04
CA MET A 58 8.49 0.85 8.71
C MET A 58 9.55 1.73 8.02
N GLU A 59 10.27 2.52 8.80
CA GLU A 59 11.39 3.35 8.33
C GLU A 59 12.50 2.49 7.72
N GLU A 60 12.89 1.41 8.41
CA GLU A 60 13.92 0.48 7.95
C GLU A 60 13.45 -0.32 6.72
N VAL A 61 12.19 -0.79 6.72
CA VAL A 61 11.59 -1.44 5.55
C VAL A 61 11.67 -0.51 4.33
N THR A 62 11.34 0.76 4.53
CA THR A 62 11.32 1.75 3.45
C THR A 62 12.72 2.05 2.95
N LYS A 63 13.69 2.23 3.85
CA LYS A 63 15.08 2.43 3.51
C LYS A 63 15.63 1.27 2.67
N ARG A 64 15.37 0.03 3.08
CA ARG A 64 15.80 -1.17 2.33
C ARG A 64 15.10 -1.32 0.97
N CYS A 65 13.82 -0.93 0.88
CA CYS A 65 13.14 -0.92 -0.42
C CYS A 65 13.75 0.09 -1.40
N MET A 66 14.34 1.18 -0.89
CA MET A 66 14.91 2.26 -1.68
C MET A 66 16.39 2.07 -2.05
N GLU A 67 17.10 1.13 -1.40
CA GLU A 67 18.57 1.03 -1.44
C GLU A 67 19.15 0.82 -2.85
N ASP A 68 18.44 0.09 -3.70
CA ASP A 68 18.90 -0.24 -5.07
C ASP A 68 18.50 0.79 -6.13
N PHE A 69 17.75 1.82 -5.76
CA PHE A 69 17.31 2.86 -6.67
C PHE A 69 18.26 4.07 -6.57
N PRO A 70 18.73 4.62 -7.70
CA PRO A 70 19.69 5.73 -7.68
C PRO A 70 19.08 7.04 -7.15
N ASP A 71 17.78 7.27 -7.39
CA ASP A 71 17.05 8.43 -6.86
C ASP A 71 15.58 8.05 -6.52
N PRO A 72 15.38 7.26 -5.46
CA PRO A 72 14.09 6.64 -5.13
C PRO A 72 13.01 7.66 -4.79
N MET A 73 13.39 8.82 -4.27
CA MET A 73 12.46 9.90 -3.92
C MET A 73 12.06 10.74 -5.14
N ASN A 74 12.74 10.59 -6.27
CA ASN A 74 12.36 11.25 -7.52
C ASN A 74 11.68 10.30 -8.49
N ASP A 75 11.78 8.99 -8.30
CA ASP A 75 11.08 7.99 -9.08
C ASP A 75 9.58 7.91 -8.71
N VAL A 76 8.71 8.14 -9.70
CA VAL A 76 7.25 8.16 -9.49
C VAL A 76 6.73 6.77 -9.10
N SER A 77 7.25 5.72 -9.74
CA SER A 77 6.80 4.35 -9.50
C SER A 77 7.18 3.90 -8.09
N VAL A 78 8.40 4.19 -7.64
CA VAL A 78 8.89 3.84 -6.30
C VAL A 78 8.08 4.54 -5.21
N VAL A 79 7.94 5.86 -5.29
CA VAL A 79 7.24 6.63 -4.25
C VAL A 79 5.77 6.23 -4.17
N LEU A 80 5.08 6.07 -5.29
CA LEU A 80 3.67 5.67 -5.30
C LEU A 80 3.47 4.25 -4.79
N ALA A 81 4.38 3.31 -5.13
CA ALA A 81 4.35 1.94 -4.62
C ALA A 81 4.51 1.92 -3.10
N LEU A 82 5.50 2.63 -2.56
CA LEU A 82 5.71 2.71 -1.12
C LEU A 82 4.52 3.35 -0.40
N ALA A 83 3.97 4.44 -0.94
CA ALA A 83 2.78 5.07 -0.38
C ALA A 83 1.61 4.09 -0.30
N ALA A 84 1.37 3.31 -1.36
CA ALA A 84 0.29 2.32 -1.38
C ALA A 84 0.52 1.21 -0.35
N LEU A 85 1.72 0.64 -0.29
CA LEU A 85 2.07 -0.47 0.60
C LEU A 85 2.03 -0.06 2.07
N GLN A 86 2.57 1.12 2.41
CA GLN A 86 2.54 1.62 3.77
C GLN A 86 1.13 1.98 4.22
N MET A 87 0.30 2.50 3.31
CA MET A 87 -1.12 2.77 3.57
C MET A 87 -1.89 1.48 3.84
N GLU A 88 -1.63 0.38 3.11
CA GLU A 88 -2.22 -0.94 3.39
C GLU A 88 -1.86 -1.47 4.78
N GLN A 89 -0.68 -1.11 5.30
CA GLN A 89 -0.23 -1.48 6.65
C GLN A 89 -0.63 -0.46 7.73
N ASN A 90 -1.40 0.58 7.38
CA ASN A 90 -1.76 1.68 8.27
C ASN A 90 -0.54 2.37 8.94
N LYS A 91 0.58 2.45 8.21
CA LYS A 91 1.88 2.98 8.67
C LYS A 91 2.49 3.94 7.63
N LEU A 92 1.65 4.69 6.92
CA LEU A 92 2.11 5.64 5.91
C LEU A 92 2.97 6.74 6.53
N GLN A 93 4.22 6.84 6.05
CA GLN A 93 5.14 7.86 6.49
C GLN A 93 4.77 9.23 5.89
N PRO A 94 4.82 10.32 6.68
CA PRO A 94 4.46 11.66 6.21
C PRO A 94 5.28 12.14 5.02
N GLU A 95 6.57 11.80 4.98
CA GLU A 95 7.48 12.17 3.89
C GLU A 95 7.04 11.54 2.56
N ILE A 96 6.76 10.23 2.57
CA ILE A 96 6.30 9.47 1.42
C ILE A 96 4.94 9.98 0.94
N LYS A 97 4.02 10.27 1.88
CA LYS A 97 2.73 10.88 1.56
C LYS A 97 2.90 12.24 0.86
N ARG A 98 3.72 13.14 1.43
CA ARG A 98 3.96 14.46 0.84
C ARG A 98 4.53 14.34 -0.56
N ARG A 99 5.53 13.46 -0.74
CA ARG A 99 6.19 13.28 -2.03
C ARG A 99 5.27 12.69 -3.08
N ALA A 100 4.47 11.67 -2.72
CA ALA A 100 3.46 11.10 -3.60
C ALA A 100 2.45 12.15 -4.08
N LEU A 101 1.96 13.00 -3.17
CA LEU A 101 1.01 14.08 -3.51
C LEU A 101 1.63 15.10 -4.48
N VAL A 102 2.89 15.48 -4.28
CA VAL A 102 3.63 16.38 -5.18
C VAL A 102 3.74 15.76 -6.58
N MET A 103 4.18 14.51 -6.68
CA MET A 103 4.35 13.84 -7.98
C MET A 103 3.03 13.69 -8.75
N ILE A 104 1.93 13.41 -8.05
CA ILE A 104 0.60 13.35 -8.66
C ILE A 104 0.17 14.74 -9.15
N ALA A 105 0.39 15.79 -8.35
CA ALA A 105 0.04 17.16 -8.72
C ALA A 105 0.84 17.68 -9.93
N GLU A 106 2.13 17.36 -9.98
CA GLU A 106 3.04 17.71 -11.09
C GLU A 106 2.79 16.89 -12.35
N ARG A 107 1.93 15.86 -12.28
CA ARG A 107 1.68 14.92 -13.39
C ARG A 107 2.98 14.31 -13.92
N LYS A 108 3.92 14.05 -13.01
CA LYS A 108 5.24 13.55 -13.37
C LYS A 108 5.11 12.20 -14.08
N GLU A 109 5.86 12.02 -15.16
CA GLU A 109 5.91 10.79 -15.97
C GLU A 109 4.56 10.32 -16.55
N ILE A 110 3.53 11.17 -16.59
CA ILE A 110 2.24 10.77 -17.17
C ILE A 110 2.34 10.54 -18.69
N GLY A 111 3.25 11.25 -19.37
CA GLY A 111 3.44 11.14 -20.82
C GLY A 111 4.03 9.82 -21.31
N SER A 112 4.61 9.00 -20.42
CA SER A 112 5.17 7.68 -20.79
C SER A 112 4.12 6.57 -20.85
N TRP A 113 2.90 6.82 -20.37
CA TRP A 113 1.83 5.83 -20.35
C TRP A 113 1.06 5.79 -21.67
N VAL A 114 0.69 4.58 -22.12
CA VAL A 114 -0.09 4.35 -23.35
C VAL A 114 -1.41 5.12 -23.37
N ASN A 115 -2.03 5.36 -22.20
CA ASN A 115 -3.20 6.21 -22.07
C ASN A 115 -3.07 7.13 -20.83
N PRO A 116 -2.57 8.36 -21.05
CA PRO A 116 -2.38 9.35 -19.99
C PRO A 116 -3.65 9.66 -19.20
N ASP A 117 -4.81 9.77 -19.87
CA ASP A 117 -6.08 10.13 -19.23
C ASP A 117 -6.55 9.07 -18.24
N LYS A 118 -6.41 7.78 -18.58
CA LYS A 118 -6.72 6.69 -17.67
C LYS A 118 -5.76 6.68 -16.47
N ARG A 119 -4.47 6.93 -16.69
CA ARG A 119 -3.49 7.07 -15.60
C ARG A 119 -3.82 8.23 -14.68
N ILE A 120 -4.19 9.40 -15.21
CA ILE A 120 -4.60 10.56 -14.42
C ILE A 120 -5.80 10.21 -13.53
N ARG A 121 -6.82 9.54 -14.07
CA ARG A 121 -8.01 9.13 -13.30
C ARG A 121 -7.64 8.22 -12.14
N GLU A 122 -6.77 7.23 -12.37
CA GLU A 122 -6.30 6.32 -11.30
C GLU A 122 -5.49 7.08 -10.23
N LEU A 123 -4.60 7.99 -10.65
CA LEU A 123 -3.81 8.81 -9.71
C LEU A 123 -4.67 9.76 -8.89
N GLU A 124 -5.73 10.33 -9.47
CA GLU A 124 -6.68 11.17 -8.71
C GLU A 124 -7.44 10.34 -7.66
N VAL A 125 -7.90 9.14 -8.01
CA VAL A 125 -8.51 8.22 -7.04
C VAL A 125 -7.52 7.89 -5.91
N PHE A 126 -6.25 7.64 -6.26
CA PHE A 126 -5.22 7.35 -5.26
C PHE A 126 -4.92 8.56 -4.37
N LYS A 127 -4.81 9.76 -4.94
CA LYS A 127 -4.65 11.03 -4.21
C LYS A 127 -5.77 11.24 -3.19
N GLN A 128 -7.02 10.98 -3.56
CA GLN A 128 -8.15 11.07 -2.63
C GLN A 128 -8.02 10.10 -1.45
N LYS A 129 -7.46 8.90 -1.66
CA LYS A 129 -7.15 7.96 -0.57
C LYS A 129 -6.05 8.50 0.34
N LEU A 130 -4.96 9.02 -0.23
CA LEU A 130 -3.87 9.62 0.53
C LEU A 130 -4.33 10.79 1.39
N LEU A 131 -5.21 11.66 0.87
CA LEU A 131 -5.73 12.81 1.62
C LEU A 131 -6.62 12.42 2.80
N ARG A 132 -7.24 11.23 2.74
CA ARG A 132 -8.12 10.71 3.80
C ARG A 132 -7.39 9.88 4.87
N PHE A 133 -6.17 9.46 4.57
CA PHE A 133 -5.28 8.76 5.49
C PHE A 133 -4.61 9.74 6.46
#